data_AF-A0A673MUA7-F1
#
_entry.id   AF-A0A673MUA7-F1
#
_cell.length_a   1.000
_cell.length_b   1.000
_cell.length_c   1.000
_cell.angle_alpha   90.00
_cell.angle_beta   90.00
_cell.angle_gamma   90.00
#
_symmetry.space_group_name_H-M   'P 1'
#
loop_
_entity.id
_entity.type
_entity.pdbx_description
1 polymer ?
#
loop_
_entity_poly.entity_id
_entity_poly.type
_entity_poly.pdbx_seq_one_letter_code
_entity_poly.pdbx_strand_id
1 'polypeptide(L)'
;MRTRFLGFVELLFVVCTVLSFGGACGPSDYKSTVGECCPMCNIGSVVYHDCTGDFSTTCIPCSPGTFMSEPNGLYQCFPCRQCAERTKASDTECVDCASGFYSPSGLNCTKWTDCAARNEIQAEDGSPVKDVTCEQKPKEIYGLVDLIAASLAEFYRSLFSEVQKANNEEKSDVYPGASTQGT
;
A
#
# COMPACT_ATOMS: atom_id res chain seq x y z
N MET A 1 -41.20 -25.55 -50.28
CA MET A 1 -40.34 -24.46 -49.78
C MET A 1 -41.05 -23.61 -48.72
N ARG A 2 -42.11 -22.83 -49.03
CA ARG A 2 -42.82 -21.94 -48.08
C ARG A 2 -43.02 -22.50 -46.65
N THR A 3 -43.52 -23.73 -46.52
CA THR A 3 -43.79 -24.37 -45.21
C THR A 3 -42.56 -24.58 -44.32
N ARG A 4 -41.35 -24.76 -44.88
CA ARG A 4 -40.11 -24.86 -44.08
C ARG A 4 -39.54 -23.51 -43.69
N PHE A 5 -39.93 -22.42 -44.36
CA PHE A 5 -39.51 -21.06 -43.98
C PHE A 5 -40.27 -20.60 -42.74
N LEU A 6 -41.61 -20.79 -42.70
CA LEU A 6 -42.41 -20.49 -41.51
C LEU A 6 -41.92 -21.28 -40.28
N GLY A 7 -41.74 -22.60 -40.41
CA GLY A 7 -41.25 -23.42 -39.30
C GLY A 7 -39.87 -23.01 -38.74
N PHE A 8 -39.02 -22.37 -39.56
CA PHE A 8 -37.74 -21.82 -39.10
C PHE A 8 -37.91 -20.47 -38.39
N VAL A 9 -38.87 -19.64 -38.82
CA VAL A 9 -39.23 -18.38 -38.15
C VAL A 9 -39.88 -18.65 -36.79
N GLU A 10 -40.81 -19.60 -36.70
CA GLU A 10 -41.41 -20.03 -35.42
C GLU A 10 -40.34 -20.57 -34.46
N LEU A 11 -39.42 -21.40 -34.96
CA LEU A 11 -38.30 -21.92 -34.15
C LEU A 11 -37.39 -20.80 -33.65
N LEU A 12 -37.07 -19.80 -34.50
CA LEU A 12 -36.31 -18.62 -34.08
C LEU A 12 -37.08 -17.76 -33.07
N PHE A 13 -38.40 -17.65 -33.18
CA PHE A 13 -39.23 -16.93 -32.22
C PHE A 13 -39.21 -17.60 -30.83
N VAL A 14 -39.35 -18.94 -30.79
CA VAL A 14 -39.24 -19.74 -29.57
C VAL A 14 -37.82 -19.70 -29.00
N VAL A 15 -36.78 -19.73 -29.84
CA VAL A 15 -35.40 -19.56 -29.38
C VAL A 15 -35.17 -18.16 -28.81
N CYS A 16 -35.71 -17.10 -29.42
CA CYS A 16 -35.64 -15.75 -28.87
C CYS A 16 -36.34 -15.66 -27.50
N THR A 17 -37.56 -16.17 -27.34
CA THR A 17 -38.25 -16.10 -26.03
C THR A 17 -37.51 -16.92 -24.96
N VAL A 18 -37.01 -18.11 -25.28
CA VAL A 18 -36.22 -18.94 -24.34
C VAL A 18 -34.90 -18.27 -23.96
N LEU A 19 -34.20 -17.62 -24.90
CA LEU A 19 -32.97 -16.88 -24.62
C LEU A 19 -33.21 -15.57 -23.86
N SER A 20 -34.42 -15.01 -23.86
CA SER A 20 -34.76 -13.75 -23.17
C SER A 20 -35.10 -13.90 -21.68
N PHE A 21 -35.16 -15.12 -21.12
CA PHE A 21 -35.43 -15.33 -19.68
C PHE A 21 -34.26 -14.96 -18.73
N GLY A 22 -33.25 -14.25 -19.23
CA GLY A 22 -32.26 -13.54 -18.41
C GLY A 22 -32.73 -12.13 -18.04
N GLY A 23 -33.72 -12.03 -17.14
CA GLY A 23 -34.28 -10.75 -16.72
C GLY A 23 -33.23 -9.77 -16.19
N ALA A 24 -33.19 -8.57 -16.75
CA ALA A 24 -32.48 -7.43 -16.14
C ALA A 24 -33.30 -6.90 -14.95
N CYS A 25 -32.63 -6.50 -13.89
CA CYS A 25 -33.28 -5.90 -12.72
C CYS A 25 -33.86 -4.51 -13.03
N GLY A 26 -34.78 -4.02 -12.20
CA GLY A 26 -35.38 -2.71 -12.36
C GLY A 26 -34.37 -1.56 -12.16
N PRO A 27 -34.72 -0.32 -12.56
CA PRO A 27 -33.81 0.83 -12.45
C PRO A 27 -33.45 1.21 -11.00
N SER A 28 -34.20 0.71 -10.01
CA SER A 28 -33.95 0.89 -8.58
C SER A 28 -33.39 -0.36 -7.90
N ASP A 29 -33.05 -1.40 -8.67
CA ASP A 29 -32.65 -2.72 -8.19
C ASP A 29 -31.25 -3.09 -8.71
N TYR A 30 -30.45 -3.73 -7.88
CA TYR A 30 -29.18 -4.33 -8.29
C TYR A 30 -29.28 -5.86 -8.30
N LYS A 31 -28.35 -6.51 -8.99
CA LYS A 31 -28.28 -7.97 -9.03
C LYS A 31 -27.39 -8.51 -7.92
N SER A 32 -27.94 -9.34 -7.05
CA SER A 32 -27.26 -9.94 -5.91
C SER A 32 -26.21 -10.98 -6.33
N THR A 33 -25.40 -11.41 -5.36
CA THR A 33 -24.41 -12.49 -5.56
C THR A 33 -25.03 -13.82 -6.01
N VAL A 34 -26.28 -14.10 -5.63
CA VAL A 34 -27.06 -15.28 -6.07
C VAL A 34 -27.88 -15.05 -7.34
N GLY A 35 -27.87 -13.82 -7.87
CA GLY A 35 -28.53 -13.46 -9.12
C GLY A 35 -29.99 -13.02 -9.00
N GLU A 36 -30.50 -12.87 -7.78
CA GLU A 36 -31.79 -12.23 -7.49
C GLU A 36 -31.69 -10.71 -7.68
N CYS A 37 -32.83 -10.03 -7.86
CA CYS A 37 -32.88 -8.56 -7.94
C CYS A 37 -33.24 -7.99 -6.57
N CYS A 38 -32.35 -7.20 -6.00
CA CYS A 38 -32.46 -6.60 -4.67
C CYS A 38 -32.61 -5.08 -4.76
N PRO A 39 -33.42 -4.44 -3.91
CA PRO A 39 -33.56 -2.98 -3.90
C PRO A 39 -32.24 -2.30 -3.53
N MET A 40 -31.91 -1.21 -4.22
CA MET A 40 -30.69 -0.43 -3.95
C MET A 40 -30.70 0.27 -2.59
N CYS A 41 -29.51 0.47 -2.04
CA CYS A 41 -29.29 1.32 -0.88
C CYS A 41 -29.39 2.81 -1.24
N ASN A 42 -29.82 3.63 -0.28
CA ASN A 42 -29.99 5.08 -0.46
C ASN A 42 -28.64 5.84 -0.46
N ILE A 43 -28.69 7.09 -0.93
CA ILE A 43 -27.62 8.09 -0.84
C ILE A 43 -26.97 8.07 0.56
N GLY A 44 -25.64 8.06 0.61
CA GLY A 44 -24.86 7.97 1.85
C GLY A 44 -24.80 6.58 2.50
N SER A 45 -25.31 5.53 1.85
CA SER A 45 -25.29 4.14 2.35
C SER A 45 -24.92 3.11 1.28
N VAL A 46 -24.44 1.95 1.72
CA VAL A 46 -23.97 0.83 0.90
C VAL A 46 -24.46 -0.51 1.43
N VAL A 47 -24.46 -1.53 0.57
CA VAL A 47 -24.89 -2.90 0.88
C VAL A 47 -23.95 -3.53 1.91
N TYR A 48 -24.51 -3.98 3.03
CA TYR A 48 -23.82 -4.83 4.00
C TYR A 48 -24.17 -6.31 3.79
N HIS A 49 -25.46 -6.61 3.60
CA HIS A 49 -25.96 -7.92 3.20
C HIS A 49 -26.98 -7.78 2.07
N ASP A 50 -26.90 -8.69 1.10
CA ASP A 50 -27.88 -8.85 0.02
C ASP A 50 -29.30 -9.08 0.58
N CYS A 51 -30.32 -8.78 -0.23
CA CYS A 51 -31.68 -9.23 0.05
C CYS A 51 -31.76 -10.77 0.07
N THR A 52 -32.83 -11.33 0.64
CA THR A 52 -33.04 -12.79 0.68
C THR A 52 -34.53 -13.11 0.67
N GLY A 53 -35.06 -13.49 -0.49
CA GLY A 53 -36.50 -13.68 -0.68
C GLY A 53 -37.28 -12.40 -0.33
N ASP A 54 -38.18 -12.48 0.64
CA ASP A 54 -38.99 -11.33 1.11
C ASP A 54 -38.20 -10.31 1.96
N PHE A 55 -36.98 -10.62 2.40
CA PHE A 55 -36.16 -9.72 3.22
C PHE A 55 -35.38 -8.73 2.35
N SER A 56 -35.65 -7.43 2.51
CA SER A 56 -34.92 -6.34 1.84
C SER A 56 -33.42 -6.32 2.14
N THR A 57 -32.65 -5.76 1.21
CA THR A 57 -31.23 -5.39 1.34
C THR A 57 -30.94 -4.71 2.68
N THR A 58 -29.86 -5.13 3.36
CA THR A 58 -29.38 -4.47 4.57
C THR A 58 -28.32 -3.45 4.22
N CYS A 59 -28.60 -2.17 4.46
CA CYS A 59 -27.70 -1.05 4.14
C CYS A 59 -27.02 -0.49 5.39
N ILE A 60 -25.74 -0.10 5.27
CA ILE A 60 -24.98 0.62 6.31
C ILE A 60 -24.55 2.00 5.82
N PRO A 61 -24.47 3.01 6.69
CA PRO A 61 -24.00 4.34 6.32
C PRO A 61 -22.51 4.33 5.96
N CYS A 62 -22.09 5.24 5.06
CA CYS A 62 -20.68 5.44 4.76
C CYS A 62 -19.88 5.92 5.97
N SER A 63 -18.65 5.41 6.12
CA SER A 63 -17.71 5.87 7.14
C SER A 63 -17.22 7.29 6.86
N PRO A 64 -16.90 8.10 7.89
CA PRO A 64 -16.26 9.41 7.70
C PRO A 64 -15.04 9.33 6.77
N GLY A 65 -14.92 10.26 5.83
CA GLY A 65 -13.90 10.22 4.76
C GLY A 65 -14.34 9.46 3.50
N THR A 66 -15.55 8.89 3.49
CA THR A 66 -16.15 8.26 2.30
C THR A 66 -17.58 8.78 2.05
N PHE A 67 -18.04 8.70 0.80
CA PHE A 67 -19.34 9.19 0.36
C PHE A 67 -20.01 8.25 -0.66
N MET A 68 -21.30 8.46 -0.89
CA MET A 68 -22.09 7.80 -1.93
C MET A 68 -23.20 8.75 -2.36
N SER A 69 -23.10 9.30 -3.58
CA SER A 69 -23.95 10.39 -4.07
C SER A 69 -25.30 9.94 -4.66
N GLU A 70 -25.43 8.66 -5.02
CA GLU A 70 -26.58 8.10 -5.74
C GLU A 70 -27.07 6.80 -5.07
N PRO A 71 -28.34 6.39 -5.29
CA PRO A 71 -28.79 5.05 -4.93
C PRO A 71 -27.97 3.97 -5.64
N ASN A 72 -27.61 2.90 -4.94
CA ASN A 72 -26.60 1.96 -5.41
C ASN A 72 -26.75 0.53 -4.87
N GLY A 73 -26.14 -0.42 -5.58
CA GLY A 73 -25.93 -1.81 -5.14
C GLY A 73 -24.46 -2.13 -4.84
N LEU A 74 -23.71 -1.16 -4.31
CA LEU A 74 -22.27 -1.30 -4.03
C LEU A 74 -22.04 -1.66 -2.57
N TYR A 75 -20.97 -2.38 -2.29
CA TYR A 75 -20.57 -2.80 -0.93
C TYR A 75 -19.55 -1.85 -0.26
N GLN A 76 -19.10 -0.82 -0.98
CA GLN A 76 -18.06 0.12 -0.53
C GLN A 76 -18.38 1.53 -1.01
N CYS A 77 -18.15 2.52 -0.14
CA CYS A 77 -18.31 3.94 -0.45
C CYS A 77 -17.05 4.50 -1.13
N PHE A 78 -17.21 5.55 -1.94
CA PHE A 78 -16.10 6.21 -2.62
C PHE A 78 -15.33 7.13 -1.64
N PRO A 79 -13.99 7.26 -1.74
CA PRO A 79 -13.22 8.17 -0.89
C PRO A 79 -13.47 9.64 -1.24
N CYS A 80 -13.50 10.52 -0.23
CA CYS A 80 -13.88 11.93 -0.36
C CYS A 80 -12.95 12.85 -1.17
N ARG A 81 -13.55 13.89 -1.79
CA ARG A 81 -12.98 15.05 -2.53
C ARG A 81 -13.94 16.26 -2.54
N GLN A 82 -13.57 17.56 -2.58
CA GLN A 82 -12.26 18.24 -2.49
C GLN A 82 -12.29 19.67 -1.82
N CYS A 83 -13.21 20.00 -0.89
CA CYS A 83 -13.32 21.36 -0.26
C CYS A 83 -13.45 21.29 1.29
N ALA A 84 -13.13 22.29 2.13
CA ALA A 84 -12.04 23.30 2.17
C ALA A 84 -11.84 23.75 3.66
N GLU A 85 -11.13 24.85 3.95
CA GLU A 85 -11.40 25.59 5.22
C GLU A 85 -12.86 26.09 5.25
N ARG A 86 -13.46 26.16 6.45
CA ARG A 86 -14.88 26.50 6.64
C ARG A 86 -15.22 27.96 6.27
N THR A 87 -15.43 28.25 5.00
CA THR A 87 -16.20 29.42 4.56
C THR A 87 -17.70 29.09 4.57
N LYS A 88 -18.55 29.99 5.07
CA LYS A 88 -19.98 29.72 5.34
C LYS A 88 -20.88 29.80 4.09
N ALA A 89 -20.40 29.36 2.93
CA ALA A 89 -20.98 29.77 1.64
C ALA A 89 -20.87 28.76 0.48
N SER A 90 -20.59 27.48 0.74
CA SER A 90 -20.59 26.42 -0.28
C SER A 90 -21.33 25.18 0.22
N ASP A 91 -22.06 24.53 -0.68
CA ASP A 91 -22.58 23.18 -0.48
C ASP A 91 -21.45 22.13 -0.51
N THR A 92 -21.79 20.90 -0.12
CA THR A 92 -20.84 19.90 0.43
C THR A 92 -19.98 19.19 -0.62
N GLU A 93 -18.70 19.58 -0.71
CA GLU A 93 -17.60 18.84 -1.34
C GLU A 93 -16.41 18.78 -0.35
N CYS A 94 -15.56 17.72 -0.34
CA CYS A 94 -14.82 17.28 0.86
C CYS A 94 -13.28 17.07 0.78
N VAL A 95 -12.48 17.88 1.50
CA VAL A 95 -11.14 17.58 2.08
C VAL A 95 -10.37 16.28 1.76
N ASP A 96 -9.70 16.17 0.61
CA ASP A 96 -8.30 15.69 0.62
C ASP A 96 -7.34 16.88 0.90
N CYS A 97 -6.70 16.84 2.07
CA CYS A 97 -5.94 17.93 2.64
C CYS A 97 -4.75 18.42 1.78
N ALA A 98 -4.44 19.72 1.90
CA ALA A 98 -3.30 20.33 1.21
C ALA A 98 -1.98 19.63 1.56
N SER A 99 -1.00 19.65 0.64
CA SER A 99 0.30 19.01 0.82
C SER A 99 0.96 19.39 2.15
N GLY A 100 1.37 18.39 2.93
CA GLY A 100 1.82 18.59 4.33
C GLY A 100 0.72 18.41 5.38
N PHE A 101 -0.49 17.98 5.02
CA PHE A 101 -1.61 17.72 5.92
C PHE A 101 -2.36 16.42 5.55
N TYR A 102 -3.08 15.83 6.51
CA TYR A 102 -3.88 14.62 6.35
C TYR A 102 -5.19 14.67 7.17
N SER A 103 -6.21 13.90 6.76
CA SER A 103 -7.41 13.65 7.56
C SER A 103 -7.92 12.21 7.36
N PRO A 104 -7.79 11.32 8.35
CA PRO A 104 -8.30 9.94 8.25
C PRO A 104 -9.83 9.85 8.16
N SER A 105 -10.55 10.93 8.51
CA SER A 105 -12.01 11.01 8.55
C SER A 105 -12.60 12.09 7.64
N GLY A 106 -11.77 12.83 6.89
CA GLY A 106 -12.21 13.92 6.01
C GLY A 106 -12.83 15.13 6.72
N LEU A 107 -12.81 15.20 8.06
CA LEU A 107 -13.51 16.24 8.84
C LEU A 107 -12.63 17.41 9.31
N ASN A 108 -11.33 17.16 9.55
CA ASN A 108 -10.36 18.16 9.99
C ASN A 108 -8.97 17.78 9.46
N CYS A 109 -8.29 18.70 8.77
CA CYS A 109 -6.93 18.48 8.27
C CYS A 109 -5.89 18.74 9.37
N THR A 110 -5.19 17.69 9.79
CA THR A 110 -4.06 17.75 10.72
C THR A 110 -2.77 17.90 9.92
N LYS A 111 -1.82 18.73 10.36
CA LYS A 111 -0.50 18.82 9.71
C LYS A 111 0.25 17.49 9.88
N TRP A 112 1.01 17.06 8.86
CA TRP A 112 1.90 15.92 8.97
C TRP A 112 2.91 16.09 10.12
N THR A 113 3.29 14.97 10.73
CA THR A 113 4.34 14.91 11.75
C THR A 113 5.68 15.39 11.19
N ASP A 114 6.38 16.22 11.97
CA ASP A 114 7.78 16.56 11.70
C ASP A 114 8.70 15.51 12.35
N CYS A 115 9.16 14.54 11.58
CA CYS A 115 10.10 13.51 12.05
C CYS A 115 11.45 14.12 12.48
N ALA A 116 11.90 15.20 11.82
CA ALA A 116 13.18 15.84 12.14
C ALA A 116 13.13 16.52 13.52
N ALA A 117 12.01 17.15 13.87
CA ALA A 117 11.76 17.69 15.20
C ALA A 117 11.72 16.62 16.31
N ARG A 118 11.47 15.35 15.96
CA ARG A 118 11.58 14.20 16.89
C ARG A 118 12.97 13.55 16.91
N ASN A 119 13.93 14.06 16.13
CA ASN A 119 15.21 13.42 15.84
C ASN A 119 15.09 12.03 15.17
N GLU A 120 13.98 11.79 14.49
CA GLU A 120 13.69 10.57 13.71
C GLU A 120 14.07 10.77 12.24
N ILE A 121 13.97 9.72 11.43
CA ILE A 121 14.00 9.76 9.96
C ILE A 121 12.61 9.49 9.42
N GLN A 122 12.27 10.08 8.28
CA GLN A 122 11.02 9.75 7.58
C GLN A 122 11.22 8.48 6.75
N ALA A 123 10.36 7.49 6.93
CA ALA A 123 10.42 6.19 6.27
C ALA A 123 9.36 6.02 5.17
N GLU A 124 8.19 6.64 5.33
CA GLU A 124 7.13 6.69 4.31
C GLU A 124 6.62 8.12 4.12
N ASP A 125 6.23 8.46 2.89
CA ASP A 125 5.55 9.72 2.60
C ASP A 125 4.11 9.73 3.11
N GLY A 126 3.70 10.91 3.57
CA GLY A 126 2.34 11.20 3.99
C GLY A 126 1.42 11.34 2.78
N SER A 127 0.12 11.25 3.04
CA SER A 127 -0.92 11.45 2.03
C SER A 127 -2.03 12.34 2.61
N PRO A 128 -3.02 12.74 1.81
CA PRO A 128 -4.17 13.48 2.31
C PRO A 128 -5.03 12.71 3.34
N VAL A 129 -4.82 11.40 3.53
CA VAL A 129 -5.58 10.55 4.47
C VAL A 129 -4.71 9.89 5.56
N LYS A 130 -3.37 9.87 5.40
CA LYS A 130 -2.42 9.24 6.33
C LYS A 130 -1.25 10.18 6.63
N ASP A 131 -0.78 10.21 7.88
CA ASP A 131 0.44 10.92 8.27
C ASP A 131 1.70 10.29 7.62
N VAL A 132 2.82 11.01 7.65
CA VAL A 132 4.15 10.43 7.39
C VAL A 132 4.47 9.35 8.43
N THR A 133 5.26 8.35 8.05
CA THR A 133 5.80 7.36 9.00
C THR A 133 7.21 7.78 9.40
N CYS A 134 7.45 7.93 10.70
CA CYS A 134 8.78 8.21 11.26
C CYS A 134 9.40 6.93 11.85
N GLU A 135 10.70 6.75 11.64
CA GLU A 135 11.51 5.69 12.21
C GLU A 135 12.67 6.25 13.06
N GLN A 136 13.06 5.49 14.09
CA GLN A 136 14.19 5.82 14.94
C GLN A 136 15.50 5.73 14.15
N LYS A 137 16.37 6.74 14.28
CA LYS A 137 17.69 6.72 13.66
C LYS A 137 18.50 5.49 14.12
N PRO A 138 19.21 4.80 13.22
CA PRO A 138 20.08 3.70 13.62
C PRO A 138 21.14 4.21 14.60
N LYS A 139 21.33 3.49 15.70
CA LYS A 139 22.35 3.84 16.70
C LYS A 139 23.73 3.58 16.10
N GLU A 140 24.54 4.62 15.94
CA GLU A 140 25.95 4.48 15.55
C GLU A 140 26.76 3.80 16.65
N ILE A 141 26.82 2.47 16.58
CA ILE A 141 27.71 1.62 17.39
C ILE A 141 29.09 1.49 16.71
N TYR A 142 29.17 1.83 15.42
CA TYR A 142 30.36 1.71 14.56
C TYR A 142 31.61 2.36 15.13
N GLY A 143 31.52 3.56 15.73
CA GLY A 143 32.68 4.26 16.28
C GLY A 143 33.47 3.51 17.35
N LEU A 144 32.85 2.56 18.08
CA LEU A 144 33.59 1.67 19.00
C LEU A 144 34.25 0.50 18.24
N VAL A 145 33.58 -0.02 17.22
CA VAL A 145 34.08 -1.13 16.39
C VAL A 145 35.29 -0.69 15.56
N ASP A 146 35.27 0.52 15.02
CA ASP A 146 36.38 1.08 14.23
C ASP A 146 37.64 1.30 15.09
N LEU A 147 37.48 1.75 16.35
CA LEU A 147 38.59 1.87 17.31
C LEU A 147 39.19 0.50 17.68
N ILE A 148 38.35 -0.52 17.84
CA ILE A 148 38.79 -1.90 18.10
C ILE A 148 39.48 -2.48 16.85
N ALA A 149 38.95 -2.23 15.65
CA ALA A 149 39.56 -2.67 14.40
C ALA A 149 40.94 -2.02 14.15
N ALA A 150 41.06 -0.72 14.39
CA ALA A 150 42.33 0.01 14.26
C ALA A 150 43.39 -0.50 15.26
N SER A 151 43.04 -0.61 16.54
CA SER A 151 43.98 -1.10 17.57
C SER A 151 44.39 -2.57 17.37
N LEU A 152 43.48 -3.43 16.92
CA LEU A 152 43.83 -4.79 16.50
C LEU A 152 44.75 -4.80 15.27
N ALA A 153 44.51 -3.95 14.27
CA ALA A 153 45.36 -3.87 13.08
C ALA A 153 46.79 -3.41 13.41
N GLU A 154 46.96 -2.46 14.33
CA GLU A 154 48.28 -2.06 14.82
C GLU A 154 48.96 -3.16 15.64
N PHE A 155 48.23 -3.84 16.53
CA PHE A 155 48.75 -4.96 17.31
C PHE A 155 49.23 -6.12 16.42
N TYR A 156 48.43 -6.53 15.42
CA TYR A 156 48.84 -7.52 14.43
C TYR A 156 50.06 -7.05 13.63
N ARG A 157 50.15 -5.77 13.25
CA ARG A 157 51.31 -5.21 12.53
C ARG A 157 52.58 -5.27 13.39
N SER A 158 52.49 -5.02 14.69
CA SER A 158 53.62 -5.19 15.63
C SER A 158 54.07 -6.65 15.69
N LEU A 159 53.14 -7.57 15.97
CA LEU A 159 53.43 -9.01 16.05
C LEU A 159 54.02 -9.56 14.74
N PHE A 160 53.48 -9.18 13.58
CA PHE A 160 54.05 -9.59 12.30
C PHE A 160 55.45 -9.01 12.08
N SER A 161 55.75 -7.80 12.56
CA SER A 161 57.10 -7.23 12.48
C SER A 161 58.10 -7.95 13.41
N GLU A 162 57.68 -8.33 14.61
CA GLU A 162 58.49 -9.10 15.57
C GLU A 162 58.73 -10.53 15.07
N VAL A 163 57.70 -11.19 14.54
CA VAL A 163 57.81 -12.53 13.93
C VAL A 163 58.71 -12.49 12.69
N GLN A 164 58.58 -11.48 11.81
CA GLN A 164 59.48 -11.31 10.67
C GLN A 164 60.91 -11.01 11.12
N LYS A 165 61.10 -10.24 12.19
CA LYS A 165 62.43 -10.01 12.77
C LYS A 165 63.04 -11.33 13.27
N ALA A 166 62.33 -12.09 14.09
CA ALA A 166 62.79 -13.38 14.59
C ALA A 166 63.11 -14.38 13.47
N ASN A 167 62.27 -14.48 12.43
CA ASN A 167 62.54 -15.33 11.27
C ASN A 167 63.77 -14.88 10.45
N ASN A 168 64.08 -13.58 10.41
CA ASN A 168 65.28 -13.08 9.73
C ASN A 168 66.54 -13.21 10.59
N GLU A 169 66.43 -13.13 11.92
CA GLU A 169 67.52 -13.42 12.86
C GLU A 169 67.86 -14.93 12.83
N GLU A 170 66.87 -15.82 12.93
CA GLU A 170 67.04 -17.27 12.76
C GLU A 170 67.63 -17.63 11.38
N LYS A 171 67.22 -16.93 10.31
CA LYS A 171 67.80 -17.09 8.97
C LYS A 171 69.24 -16.58 8.86
N SER A 172 69.65 -15.63 9.70
CA SER A 172 71.05 -15.17 9.79
C SER A 172 71.94 -16.23 10.43
N ASP A 173 71.43 -16.94 11.44
CA ASP A 173 72.18 -17.98 12.17
C ASP A 173 72.29 -19.30 11.39
N VAL A 174 71.39 -19.56 10.43
CA VAL A 174 71.35 -20.81 9.65
C VAL A 174 72.29 -20.84 8.43
N TYR A 175 72.80 -19.69 7.93
CA TYR A 175 73.72 -19.65 6.77
C TYR A 175 74.95 -18.73 6.92
N PRO A 176 75.93 -19.10 7.77
CA PRO A 176 77.24 -18.46 7.79
C PRO A 176 78.10 -18.89 6.58
N GLY A 177 77.99 -18.14 5.48
CA GLY A 177 78.99 -18.13 4.39
C GLY A 177 78.59 -18.83 3.09
N ALA A 178 78.27 -18.03 2.08
CA ALA A 178 78.36 -18.41 0.66
C ALA A 178 79.47 -17.57 0.01
N SER A 179 80.52 -18.21 -0.49
CA SER A 179 81.70 -17.52 -1.05
C SER A 179 81.47 -17.10 -2.51
N THR A 180 81.64 -15.82 -2.79
CA THR A 180 81.68 -15.28 -4.16
C THR A 180 83.07 -14.74 -4.48
N GLN A 181 83.96 -15.63 -4.96
CA GLN A 181 85.09 -15.23 -5.80
C GLN A 181 84.81 -15.73 -7.23
N GLY A 182 84.70 -14.78 -8.16
CA GLY A 182 84.65 -15.01 -9.59
C GLY A 182 85.59 -14.01 -10.26
N THR A 183 86.31 -14.49 -11.27
CA THR A 183 87.29 -13.74 -12.08
C THR A 183 86.64 -12.72 -13.00
#